data_AF-A0A3D3ECT8-F1
#
_entry.id   AF-A0A3D3ECT8-F1
#
_cell.length_a   1.000
_cell.length_b   1.000
_cell.length_c   1.000
_cell.angle_alpha   90.00
_cell.angle_beta   90.00
_cell.angle_gamma   90.00
#
_symmetry.space_group_name_H-M   'P 1'
#
loop_
_entity.id
_entity.type
_entity.pdbx_description
1 polymer ?
#
loop_
_entity_poly.entity_id
_entity_poly.type
_entity_poly.pdbx_seq_one_letter_code
_entity_poly.pdbx_strand_id
1 'polypeptide(L)'
;TKLGLEGLQRETPTQSLLRRVTGFMIGFGALLVLAVLFQTVLGWTGDSLPGASLPLTIAVFAGAYIWLVRLSASQPDLEVGLTEAEMKVLPRLGAVASTGYHFLLPIVVLLWCVLVSRLSPGLSAYWACIAMLFVLITQRPLKAFFRGQLVNGAVWWHGYRDLLRGLENGARSMISIAIATAVAGIIIGTVSLTGAHQFIGQFVEVASAGNLILMLVMVAVMSLILGMGLPTTANYIVVSSLMAPVIVMVGAQNGLIVPLVAVHLFVFYFGILADDTPPVGLAAFAAAAISRGDPIRTGIQGFSYDIRTAVLPFMFIFNTDILLIDVTFLDGVIVFIASVAGMLAFCSAVQHYMFVRNRIWESLLLLVIAFSMFRPDFWQDRVSPPYIEIPGHEVLSRLGDDGPNGLAGDQRLRVQLSGPDFDDADRILQRNAILELDGALTADMRLEQAGLMLDI
;
A
#
# COMPACT_ATOMS: atom_id res chain seq x y z
N THR A 1 9.71 31.80 10.46
CA THR A 1 9.19 30.50 10.96
C THR A 1 8.50 30.74 12.28
N LYS A 2 7.34 30.11 12.56
CA LYS A 2 6.53 30.35 13.79
C LYS A 2 7.31 30.11 15.12
N LEU A 3 8.50 29.52 15.05
CA LEU A 3 9.39 29.20 16.18
C LEU A 3 10.72 29.96 16.16
N GLY A 4 10.93 30.94 15.26
CA GLY A 4 12.20 31.68 15.17
C GLY A 4 13.41 30.84 14.74
N LEU A 5 13.20 29.60 14.30
CA LEU A 5 14.25 28.69 13.83
C LEU A 5 14.77 29.13 12.46
N GLU A 6 16.06 29.43 12.37
CA GLU A 6 16.77 29.66 11.11
C GLU A 6 17.23 28.33 10.51
N GLY A 7 16.91 28.10 9.23
CA GLY A 7 17.37 26.91 8.51
C GLY A 7 18.86 27.00 8.21
N LEU A 8 19.55 25.85 8.18
CA LEU A 8 20.95 25.77 7.77
C LEU A 8 21.15 26.41 6.39
N GLN A 9 22.21 27.19 6.23
CA GLN A 9 22.54 27.82 4.96
C GLN A 9 22.86 26.73 3.94
N ARG A 10 22.08 26.69 2.85
CA ARG A 10 22.31 25.78 1.74
C ARG A 10 23.44 26.32 0.88
N GLU A 11 24.46 25.51 0.61
CA GLU A 11 25.51 25.85 -0.36
C GLU A 11 24.98 26.00 -1.80
N THR A 12 23.81 25.42 -2.10
CA THR A 12 23.23 25.43 -3.45
C THR A 12 22.12 26.48 -3.57
N PRO A 13 22.14 27.32 -4.63
CA PRO A 13 21.10 28.31 -4.86
C PRO A 13 19.74 27.63 -5.04
N THR A 14 18.67 28.31 -4.62
CA THR A 14 17.30 27.81 -4.75
C THR A 14 16.97 27.56 -6.22
N GLN A 15 16.89 26.29 -6.62
CA GLN A 15 16.42 25.92 -7.95
C GLN A 15 14.97 26.36 -8.14
N SER A 16 14.64 26.86 -9.35
CA SER A 16 13.27 27.22 -9.72
C SER A 16 12.33 26.01 -9.62
N LEU A 17 11.05 26.26 -9.33
CA LEU A 17 10.02 25.22 -9.23
C LEU A 17 10.01 24.33 -10.48
N LEU A 18 10.11 24.94 -11.66
CA LEU A 18 10.20 24.24 -12.94
C LEU A 18 11.37 23.26 -12.94
N ARG A 19 12.59 23.70 -12.56
CA ARG A 19 13.76 22.82 -12.57
C ARG A 19 13.64 21.65 -11.58
N ARG A 20 12.97 21.85 -10.44
CA ARG A 20 12.69 20.76 -9.48
C ARG A 20 11.70 19.75 -10.05
N VAL A 21 10.58 20.23 -10.60
CA VAL A 21 9.56 19.37 -11.22
C VAL A 21 10.16 18.65 -12.42
N THR A 22 10.89 19.33 -13.29
CA THR A 22 11.59 18.72 -14.42
C THR A 22 12.62 17.71 -13.97
N GLY A 23 13.42 18.00 -12.94
CA GLY A 23 14.38 17.05 -12.37
C GLY A 23 13.72 15.80 -11.80
N PHE A 24 12.61 15.96 -11.08
CA PHE A 24 11.80 14.84 -10.57
C PHE A 24 11.19 14.02 -11.70
N MET A 25 10.56 14.66 -12.68
CA MET A 25 9.95 13.99 -13.84
C MET A 25 10.98 13.27 -14.70
N ILE A 26 12.18 13.85 -14.89
CA ILE A 26 13.29 13.18 -15.59
C ILE A 26 13.78 11.98 -14.78
N GLY A 27 13.96 12.11 -13.47
CA GLY A 27 14.39 10.99 -12.62
C GLY A 27 13.37 9.85 -12.61
N PHE A 28 12.09 10.18 -12.45
CA PHE A 28 10.99 9.22 -12.49
C PHE A 28 10.84 8.58 -13.87
N GLY A 29 10.89 9.38 -14.93
CA GLY A 29 10.85 8.91 -16.31
C GLY A 29 12.03 8.01 -16.64
N ALA A 30 13.25 8.35 -16.22
CA ALA A 30 14.42 7.51 -16.41
C ALA A 30 14.29 6.15 -15.70
N LEU A 31 13.71 6.14 -14.48
CA LEU A 31 13.47 4.92 -13.74
C LEU A 31 12.38 4.05 -14.40
N LEU A 32 11.33 4.65 -14.95
CA LEU A 32 10.31 3.96 -15.76
C LEU A 32 10.88 3.40 -17.05
N VAL A 33 11.65 4.19 -17.80
CA VAL A 33 12.31 3.71 -19.03
C VAL A 33 13.27 2.57 -18.70
N LEU A 34 14.03 2.67 -17.62
CA LEU A 34 14.90 1.58 -17.16
C LEU A 34 14.08 0.34 -16.80
N ALA A 35 12.96 0.48 -16.09
CA ALA A 35 12.09 -0.64 -15.75
C ALA A 35 11.48 -1.31 -16.98
N VAL A 36 10.97 -0.52 -17.93
CA VAL A 36 10.40 -1.01 -19.21
C VAL A 36 11.48 -1.67 -20.06
N LEU A 37 12.66 -1.06 -20.18
CA LEU A 37 13.81 -1.63 -20.89
C LEU A 37 14.20 -2.97 -20.25
N PHE A 38 14.32 -3.03 -18.93
CA PHE A 38 14.64 -4.26 -18.21
C PHE A 38 13.55 -5.31 -18.44
N GLN A 39 12.26 -4.93 -18.43
CA GLN A 39 11.11 -5.77 -18.75
C GLN A 39 11.17 -6.33 -20.17
N THR A 40 11.43 -5.49 -21.16
CA THR A 40 11.48 -5.91 -22.56
C THR A 40 12.68 -6.80 -22.84
N VAL A 41 13.86 -6.45 -22.32
CA VAL A 41 15.09 -7.23 -22.51
C VAL A 41 14.94 -8.61 -21.87
N LEU A 42 14.48 -8.67 -20.62
CA LEU A 42 14.35 -9.95 -19.90
C LEU A 42 13.16 -10.78 -20.41
N GLY A 43 12.03 -10.15 -20.72
CA GLY A 43 10.87 -10.81 -21.32
C GLY A 43 11.21 -11.46 -22.66
N TRP A 44 11.83 -10.72 -23.57
CA TRP A 44 12.27 -11.24 -24.87
C TRP A 44 13.22 -12.44 -24.74
N THR A 45 14.13 -12.40 -23.75
CA THR A 45 15.02 -13.54 -23.49
C THR A 45 14.33 -14.73 -22.85
N GLY A 46 13.28 -14.52 -22.04
CA GLY A 46 12.44 -15.60 -21.52
C GLY A 46 11.74 -16.37 -22.63
N ASP A 47 11.21 -15.65 -23.62
CA ASP A 47 10.45 -16.22 -24.73
C ASP A 47 11.36 -16.90 -25.79
N SER A 48 12.52 -16.29 -26.07
CA SER A 48 13.41 -16.76 -27.15
C SER A 48 14.46 -17.78 -26.69
N LEU A 49 14.90 -17.74 -25.43
CA LEU A 49 15.97 -18.57 -24.88
C LEU A 49 15.71 -18.93 -23.39
N PRO A 50 14.83 -19.90 -23.09
CA PRO A 50 14.39 -20.20 -21.73
C PRO A 50 15.55 -20.49 -20.74
N GLY A 51 16.62 -21.16 -21.22
CA GLY A 51 17.80 -21.48 -20.42
C GLY A 51 18.81 -20.35 -20.22
N ALA A 52 18.70 -19.24 -20.98
CA ALA A 52 19.63 -18.11 -20.91
C ALA A 52 19.09 -16.91 -20.10
N SER A 53 17.81 -16.92 -19.75
CA SER A 53 17.13 -15.84 -19.01
C SER A 53 17.79 -15.53 -17.65
N LEU A 54 18.06 -16.56 -16.85
CA LEU A 54 18.69 -16.44 -15.53
C LEU A 54 20.15 -15.95 -15.60
N PRO A 55 21.06 -16.56 -16.39
CA PRO A 55 22.43 -16.06 -16.48
C PRO A 55 22.51 -14.65 -17.08
N LEU A 56 21.62 -14.29 -18.01
CA LEU A 56 21.55 -12.92 -18.52
C LEU A 56 21.12 -11.93 -17.43
N THR A 57 20.09 -12.26 -16.65
CA THR A 57 19.63 -11.40 -15.53
C THR A 57 20.77 -11.15 -14.54
N ILE A 58 21.52 -12.20 -14.19
CA ILE A 58 22.69 -12.11 -13.30
C ILE A 58 23.78 -11.25 -13.95
N ALA A 59 24.04 -11.41 -15.25
CA ALA A 59 25.05 -10.62 -15.96
C ALA A 59 24.67 -9.14 -16.03
N VAL A 60 23.41 -8.81 -16.30
CA VAL A 60 22.93 -7.41 -16.31
C VAL A 60 23.02 -6.82 -14.91
N PHE A 61 22.58 -7.56 -13.88
CA PHE A 61 22.74 -7.14 -12.49
C PHE A 61 24.21 -6.89 -12.13
N ALA A 62 25.11 -7.81 -12.48
CA ALA A 62 26.53 -7.69 -12.22
C ALA A 62 27.15 -6.50 -12.96
N GLY A 63 26.79 -6.28 -14.23
CA GLY A 63 27.23 -5.13 -15.02
C GLY A 63 26.76 -3.80 -14.42
N ALA A 64 25.47 -3.70 -14.08
CA ALA A 64 24.90 -2.52 -13.42
C ALA A 64 25.57 -2.27 -12.07
N TYR A 65 25.81 -3.32 -11.29
CA TYR A 65 26.49 -3.26 -10.00
C TYR A 65 27.92 -2.74 -10.13
N ILE A 66 28.71 -3.31 -11.04
CA ILE A 66 30.10 -2.88 -11.27
C ILE A 66 30.15 -1.42 -11.70
N TRP A 67 29.24 -1.00 -12.59
CA TRP A 67 29.15 0.39 -13.03
C TRP A 67 28.80 1.35 -11.87
N LEU A 68 27.81 1.00 -11.05
CA LEU A 68 27.41 1.81 -9.90
C LEU A 68 28.51 1.89 -8.83
N VAL A 69 29.24 0.79 -8.59
CA VAL A 69 30.37 0.81 -7.66
C VAL A 69 31.52 1.65 -8.20
N ARG A 70 31.79 1.63 -9.52
CA ARG A 70 32.78 2.53 -10.14
C ARG A 70 32.41 4.00 -9.95
N LEU A 71 31.14 4.34 -10.12
CA LEU A 71 30.63 5.69 -9.88
C LEU A 71 30.81 6.09 -8.41
N SER A 72 30.46 5.19 -7.48
CA SER A 72 30.61 5.38 -6.04
C SER A 72 32.09 5.50 -5.61
N ALA A 73 32.99 4.75 -6.25
CA ALA A 73 34.43 4.80 -5.98
C ALA A 73 35.08 6.16 -6.32
N SER A 74 34.44 6.94 -7.20
CA SER A 74 34.91 8.27 -7.62
C SER A 74 34.76 9.34 -6.53
N GLN A 75 34.01 9.04 -5.47
CA GLN A 75 33.85 9.91 -4.31
C GLN A 75 34.46 9.29 -3.05
N PRO A 76 34.94 10.09 -2.09
CA PRO A 76 35.37 9.58 -0.79
C PRO A 76 34.20 8.90 -0.08
N ASP A 77 34.52 7.89 0.74
CA ASP A 77 33.49 7.24 1.56
C ASP A 77 32.99 8.21 2.64
N LEU A 78 31.71 8.11 2.97
CA LEU A 78 31.10 8.90 4.04
C LEU A 78 31.58 8.37 5.39
N GLU A 79 32.16 9.24 6.20
CA GLU A 79 32.55 8.90 7.57
C GLU A 79 31.31 8.90 8.49
N VAL A 80 31.31 8.00 9.48
CA VAL A 80 30.21 7.88 10.44
C VAL A 80 30.48 8.82 11.62
N GLY A 81 29.71 9.90 11.70
CA GLY A 81 29.83 10.95 12.70
C GLY A 81 30.06 12.30 12.04
N LEU A 82 29.35 13.33 12.50
CA LEU A 82 29.55 14.70 12.04
C LEU A 82 30.22 15.48 13.16
N THR A 83 31.29 16.20 12.85
CA THR A 83 31.81 17.24 13.74
C THR A 83 30.78 18.39 13.86
N GLU A 84 30.85 19.18 14.93
CA GLU A 84 29.95 20.35 15.10
C GLU A 84 30.01 21.35 13.92
N ALA A 85 31.15 21.41 13.22
CA ALA A 85 31.30 22.22 12.02
C ALA A 85 30.55 21.63 10.82
N GLU A 86 30.60 20.32 10.62
CA GLU A 86 29.90 19.62 9.54
C GLU A 86 28.38 19.60 9.75
N MET A 87 27.91 19.62 11.01
CA MET A 87 26.48 19.79 11.31
C MET A 87 25.93 21.17 10.86
N LYS A 88 26.80 22.17 10.66
CA LYS A 88 26.39 23.52 10.23
C LYS A 88 26.33 23.69 8.71
N VAL A 89 26.91 22.77 7.94
CA VAL A 89 26.99 22.87 6.47
C VAL A 89 26.31 21.67 5.84
N LEU A 90 25.32 21.93 5.00
CA LEU A 90 24.60 20.85 4.33
C LEU A 90 25.45 20.30 3.17
N PRO A 91 25.88 19.01 3.19
CA PRO A 91 26.64 18.44 2.10
C PRO A 91 25.81 18.38 0.81
N ARG A 92 26.49 18.43 -0.34
CA ARG A 92 25.82 18.38 -1.65
C ARG A 92 25.12 17.03 -1.82
N LEU A 93 23.79 17.06 -1.95
CA LEU A 93 22.95 15.85 -2.07
C LEU A 93 23.45 14.87 -3.16
N GLY A 94 23.86 15.39 -4.32
CA GLY A 94 24.37 14.55 -5.41
C GLY A 94 25.68 13.85 -5.08
N ALA A 95 26.54 14.46 -4.26
CA ALA A 95 27.78 13.84 -3.80
C ALA A 95 27.48 12.67 -2.86
N VAL A 96 26.67 12.93 -1.82
CA VAL A 96 26.21 11.90 -0.87
C VAL A 96 25.50 10.76 -1.58
N ALA A 97 24.56 11.05 -2.48
CA ALA A 97 23.78 10.03 -3.19
C ALA A 97 24.68 9.12 -4.06
N SER A 98 25.70 9.69 -4.70
CA SER A 98 26.62 8.92 -5.56
C SER A 98 27.42 7.85 -4.81
N THR A 99 27.66 8.04 -3.51
CA THR A 99 28.37 7.05 -2.69
C THR A 99 27.53 5.80 -2.39
N GLY A 100 26.19 5.85 -2.56
CA GLY A 100 25.27 4.81 -2.12
C GLY A 100 24.38 4.19 -3.20
N TYR A 101 24.49 4.58 -4.49
CA TYR A 101 23.57 4.10 -5.53
C TYR A 101 23.54 2.58 -5.71
N HIS A 102 24.64 1.88 -5.42
CA HIS A 102 24.68 0.41 -5.51
C HIS A 102 23.78 -0.30 -4.48
N PHE A 103 23.32 0.39 -3.42
CA PHE A 103 22.31 -0.13 -2.50
C PHE A 103 20.87 -0.05 -3.04
N LEU A 104 20.63 0.68 -4.14
CA LEU A 104 19.33 0.68 -4.80
C LEU A 104 19.08 -0.63 -5.56
N LEU A 105 20.13 -1.36 -5.95
CA LEU A 105 20.00 -2.59 -6.73
C LEU A 105 19.19 -3.69 -6.03
N PRO A 106 19.43 -4.03 -4.74
CA PRO A 106 18.56 -4.97 -4.02
C PRO A 106 17.08 -4.54 -3.98
N ILE A 107 16.81 -3.24 -3.91
CA ILE A 107 15.44 -2.70 -3.95
C ILE A 107 14.83 -2.91 -5.34
N VAL A 108 15.59 -2.66 -6.41
CA VAL A 108 15.15 -2.95 -7.78
C VAL A 108 14.87 -4.44 -7.97
N VAL A 109 15.72 -5.33 -7.45
CA VAL A 109 15.49 -6.79 -7.47
C VAL A 109 14.19 -7.13 -6.73
N LEU A 110 13.96 -6.56 -5.54
CA LEU A 110 12.73 -6.77 -4.78
C LEU A 110 11.50 -6.34 -5.58
N LEU A 111 11.50 -5.12 -6.11
CA LEU A 111 10.38 -4.56 -6.87
C LEU A 111 10.14 -5.35 -8.17
N TRP A 112 11.21 -5.76 -8.84
CA TRP A 112 11.12 -6.58 -10.04
C TRP A 112 10.48 -7.95 -9.77
N CYS A 113 10.96 -8.64 -8.74
CA CYS A 113 10.45 -9.96 -8.37
C CYS A 113 8.96 -9.91 -8.01
N VAL A 114 8.51 -8.88 -7.28
CA VAL A 114 7.09 -8.72 -6.90
C VAL A 114 6.24 -8.23 -8.07
N LEU A 115 6.63 -7.15 -8.75
CA LEU A 115 5.75 -6.45 -9.70
C LEU A 115 5.78 -7.07 -11.10
N VAL A 116 6.96 -7.48 -11.57
CA VAL A 116 7.16 -7.96 -12.94
C VAL A 116 7.09 -9.47 -13.00
N SER A 117 7.92 -10.15 -12.18
CA SER A 117 7.93 -11.62 -12.14
C SER A 117 6.77 -12.21 -11.34
N ARG A 118 5.99 -11.38 -10.64
CA ARG A 118 4.82 -11.78 -9.82
C ARG A 118 5.14 -12.95 -8.88
N LEU A 119 6.37 -12.99 -8.37
CA LEU A 119 6.78 -13.96 -7.37
C LEU A 119 6.08 -13.63 -6.04
N SER A 120 5.97 -14.63 -5.17
CA SER A 120 5.44 -14.38 -3.83
C SER A 120 6.29 -13.33 -3.11
N PRO A 121 5.70 -12.50 -2.22
CA PRO A 121 6.46 -11.50 -1.46
C PRO A 121 7.64 -12.10 -0.69
N GLY A 122 7.48 -13.32 -0.17
CA GLY A 122 8.55 -14.05 0.53
C GLY A 122 9.74 -14.40 -0.38
N LEU A 123 9.48 -14.91 -1.59
CA LEU A 123 10.53 -15.22 -2.57
C LEU A 123 11.24 -13.96 -3.05
N SER A 124 10.50 -12.86 -3.22
CA SER A 124 11.06 -11.58 -3.64
C SER A 124 12.00 -10.98 -2.58
N ALA A 125 11.60 -11.04 -1.31
CA ALA A 125 12.44 -10.65 -0.18
C ALA A 125 13.71 -11.51 -0.10
N TYR A 126 13.60 -12.83 -0.32
CA TYR A 126 14.75 -13.74 -0.35
C TYR A 126 15.79 -13.33 -1.41
N TRP A 127 15.37 -13.09 -2.65
CA TRP A 127 16.29 -12.67 -3.71
C TRP A 127 16.93 -11.30 -3.45
N ALA A 128 16.15 -10.35 -2.91
CA ALA A 128 16.67 -9.04 -2.51
C ALA A 128 17.71 -9.15 -1.39
N CYS A 129 17.48 -10.03 -0.40
CA CYS A 129 18.45 -10.33 0.65
C CYS A 129 19.73 -10.92 0.06
N ILE A 130 19.65 -11.90 -0.85
CA ILE A 130 20.84 -12.46 -1.52
C ILE A 130 21.62 -11.38 -2.27
N ALA A 131 20.92 -10.52 -3.02
CA ALA A 131 21.55 -9.40 -3.71
C ALA A 131 22.27 -8.46 -2.72
N MET A 132 21.64 -8.17 -1.57
CA MET A 132 22.24 -7.33 -0.52
C MET A 132 23.47 -8.00 0.13
N LEU A 133 23.42 -9.30 0.40
CA LEU A 133 24.56 -10.09 0.91
C LEU A 133 25.75 -9.98 -0.06
N PHE A 134 25.49 -10.18 -1.35
CA PHE A 134 26.50 -10.08 -2.40
C PHE A 134 27.12 -8.67 -2.45
N VAL A 135 26.29 -7.63 -2.41
CA VAL A 135 26.75 -6.23 -2.41
C VAL A 135 27.63 -5.93 -1.18
N LEU A 136 27.20 -6.32 0.03
CA LEU A 136 27.94 -6.07 1.28
C LEU A 136 29.35 -6.67 1.27
N ILE A 137 29.48 -7.92 0.79
CA ILE A 137 30.77 -8.62 0.73
C ILE A 137 31.69 -8.00 -0.33
N THR A 138 31.15 -7.64 -1.50
CA THR A 138 31.95 -7.29 -2.68
C THR A 138 32.20 -5.79 -2.87
N GLN A 139 31.41 -4.90 -2.25
CA GLN A 139 31.49 -3.45 -2.50
C GLN A 139 32.84 -2.85 -2.12
N ARG A 140 33.41 -3.22 -0.97
CA ARG A 140 34.67 -2.64 -0.46
C ARG A 140 35.87 -3.11 -1.29
N PRO A 141 36.04 -4.42 -1.58
CA PRO A 141 37.08 -4.88 -2.51
C PRO A 141 36.98 -4.21 -3.88
N LEU A 142 35.77 -4.08 -4.41
CA LEU A 142 35.56 -3.52 -5.75
C LEU A 142 35.82 -2.00 -5.79
N LYS A 143 35.45 -1.25 -4.74
CA LYS A 143 35.86 0.16 -4.56
C LYS A 143 37.38 0.30 -4.46
N ALA A 144 38.04 -0.53 -3.66
CA ALA A 144 39.49 -0.52 -3.51
C ALA A 144 40.19 -0.76 -4.86
N PHE A 145 39.70 -1.73 -5.63
CA PHE A 145 40.18 -2.01 -6.98
C PHE A 145 40.05 -0.78 -7.92
N PHE A 146 38.87 -0.15 -7.97
CA PHE A 146 38.67 1.03 -8.81
C PHE A 146 39.44 2.27 -8.36
N ARG A 147 39.77 2.37 -7.06
CA ARG A 147 40.62 3.44 -6.52
C ARG A 147 42.13 3.15 -6.65
N GLY A 148 42.51 2.03 -7.26
CA GLY A 148 43.91 1.62 -7.39
C GLY A 148 44.59 1.24 -6.06
N GLN A 149 43.80 0.92 -5.03
CA GLN A 149 44.28 0.47 -3.74
C GLN A 149 44.52 -1.05 -3.74
N LEU A 150 45.42 -1.52 -2.87
CA LEU A 150 45.70 -2.96 -2.73
C LEU A 150 44.48 -3.71 -2.17
N VAL A 151 43.97 -4.66 -2.95
CA VAL A 151 42.88 -5.56 -2.54
C VAL A 151 43.47 -6.69 -1.70
N ASN A 152 43.60 -6.44 -0.39
CA ASN A 152 44.11 -7.42 0.57
C ASN A 152 42.97 -8.24 1.21
N GLY A 153 43.31 -9.39 1.80
CA GLY A 153 42.36 -10.20 2.57
C GLY A 153 41.68 -9.45 3.72
N ALA A 154 42.33 -8.41 4.26
CA ALA A 154 41.74 -7.51 5.26
C ALA A 154 40.52 -6.74 4.75
N VAL A 155 40.50 -6.34 3.47
CA VAL A 155 39.38 -5.59 2.86
C VAL A 155 38.16 -6.50 2.70
N TRP A 156 38.39 -7.75 2.27
CA TRP A 156 37.35 -8.78 2.23
C TRP A 156 36.81 -9.10 3.62
N TRP A 157 37.69 -9.24 4.61
CA TRP A 157 37.30 -9.50 5.99
C TRP A 157 36.46 -8.36 6.58
N HIS A 158 36.77 -7.11 6.25
CA HIS A 158 35.92 -5.97 6.64
C HIS A 158 34.52 -6.05 6.04
N GLY A 159 34.38 -6.39 4.75
CA GLY A 159 33.06 -6.58 4.13
C GLY A 159 32.27 -7.72 4.78
N TYR A 160 32.92 -8.83 5.10
CA TYR A 160 32.31 -9.94 5.82
C TYR A 160 31.90 -9.57 7.25
N ARG A 161 32.72 -8.78 7.96
CA ARG A 161 32.40 -8.29 9.31
C ARG A 161 31.20 -7.34 9.28
N ASP A 162 31.09 -6.48 8.27
CA ASP A 162 29.92 -5.63 8.08
C ASP A 162 28.67 -6.46 7.83
N LEU A 163 28.78 -7.53 7.06
CA LEU A 163 27.69 -8.46 6.86
C LEU A 163 27.23 -9.09 8.18
N LEU A 164 28.16 -9.63 8.98
CA LEU A 164 27.82 -10.22 10.29
C LEU A 164 27.16 -9.21 11.23
N ARG A 165 27.67 -7.97 11.26
CA ARG A 165 27.05 -6.87 12.02
C ARG A 165 25.65 -6.52 11.49
N GLY A 166 25.46 -6.53 10.17
CA GLY A 166 24.17 -6.33 9.54
C GLY A 166 23.16 -7.40 9.93
N LEU A 167 23.56 -8.68 9.88
CA LEU A 167 22.77 -9.82 10.36
C LEU A 167 22.42 -9.69 11.85
N GLU A 168 23.38 -9.31 12.70
CA GLU A 168 23.15 -9.08 14.12
C GLU A 168 22.12 -7.96 14.36
N ASN A 169 22.28 -6.82 13.68
CA ASN A 169 21.35 -5.70 13.76
C ASN A 169 19.95 -6.07 13.26
N GLY A 170 19.87 -6.85 12.18
CA GLY A 170 18.63 -7.40 11.66
C GLY A 170 17.94 -8.30 12.70
N ALA A 171 18.68 -9.25 13.28
CA ALA A 171 18.16 -10.12 14.33
C ALA A 171 17.68 -9.33 15.56
N ARG A 172 18.45 -8.34 16.03
CA ARG A 172 18.06 -7.46 17.15
C ARG A 172 16.79 -6.68 16.85
N SER A 173 16.65 -6.14 15.64
CA SER A 173 15.45 -5.42 15.22
C SER A 173 14.22 -6.34 15.18
N MET A 174 14.42 -7.59 14.75
CA MET A 174 13.36 -8.61 14.68
C MET A 174 12.85 -9.08 16.04
N ILE A 175 13.62 -8.96 17.12
CA ILE A 175 13.17 -9.37 18.48
C ILE A 175 11.88 -8.64 18.87
N SER A 176 11.82 -7.32 18.63
CA SER A 176 10.64 -6.51 18.97
C SER A 176 9.39 -6.96 18.21
N ILE A 177 9.54 -7.23 16.92
CA ILE A 177 8.46 -7.72 16.06
C ILE A 177 8.03 -9.12 16.49
N ALA A 178 8.98 -10.03 16.74
CA ALA A 178 8.70 -11.41 17.13
C ALA A 178 7.87 -11.49 18.42
N ILE A 179 8.23 -10.72 19.45
CA ILE A 179 7.48 -10.65 20.71
C ILE A 179 6.07 -10.10 20.47
N ALA A 180 5.96 -8.98 19.73
CA ALA A 180 4.66 -8.37 19.45
C ALA A 180 3.75 -9.32 18.64
N THR A 181 4.29 -10.04 17.66
CA THR A 181 3.54 -11.04 16.88
C THR A 181 3.15 -12.28 17.69
N ALA A 182 4.00 -12.71 18.63
CA ALA A 182 3.68 -13.83 19.51
C ALA A 182 2.51 -13.49 20.43
N VAL A 183 2.52 -12.29 21.03
CA VAL A 183 1.40 -11.79 21.85
C VAL A 183 0.14 -11.59 21.01
N ALA A 184 0.27 -10.99 19.82
CA ALA A 184 -0.83 -10.86 18.86
C ALA A 184 -1.46 -12.23 18.55
N GLY A 185 -0.64 -13.25 18.28
CA GLY A 185 -1.12 -14.60 18.00
C GLY A 185 -1.92 -15.20 19.16
N ILE A 186 -1.51 -14.97 20.41
CA ILE A 186 -2.27 -15.41 21.60
C ILE A 186 -3.62 -14.69 21.66
N ILE A 187 -3.65 -13.37 21.45
CA ILE A 187 -4.89 -12.56 21.43
C ILE A 187 -5.83 -13.05 20.32
N ILE A 188 -5.31 -13.25 19.12
CA ILE A 188 -6.11 -13.71 17.97
C ILE A 188 -6.62 -15.12 18.23
N GLY A 189 -5.80 -16.00 18.78
CA GLY A 189 -6.19 -17.36 19.15
C GLY A 189 -7.32 -17.37 20.19
N THR A 190 -7.23 -16.57 21.25
CA THR A 190 -8.28 -16.49 22.27
C THR A 190 -9.56 -15.85 21.72
N VAL A 191 -9.46 -14.78 20.93
CA VAL A 191 -10.62 -14.13 20.29
C VAL A 191 -11.30 -15.06 19.28
N SER A 192 -10.53 -15.85 18.53
CA SER A 192 -11.07 -16.83 17.60
C SER A 192 -11.79 -17.95 18.33
N LEU A 193 -11.21 -18.50 19.41
CA LEU A 193 -11.81 -19.60 20.18
C LEU A 193 -13.04 -19.16 20.97
N THR A 194 -13.10 -17.91 21.41
CA THR A 194 -14.23 -17.34 22.17
C THR A 194 -15.35 -16.82 21.27
N GLY A 195 -15.13 -16.72 19.95
CA GLY A 195 -16.10 -16.10 19.04
C GLY A 195 -16.22 -14.58 19.20
N ALA A 196 -15.32 -13.92 19.94
CA ALA A 196 -15.45 -12.50 20.26
C ALA A 196 -15.44 -11.58 19.02
N HIS A 197 -14.87 -12.02 17.89
CA HIS A 197 -14.95 -11.30 16.61
C HIS A 197 -16.40 -11.18 16.08
N GLN A 198 -17.25 -12.20 16.31
CA GLN A 198 -18.67 -12.14 15.97
C GLN A 198 -19.40 -11.14 16.85
N PHE A 199 -19.09 -11.11 18.15
CA PHE A 199 -19.67 -10.13 19.08
C PHE A 199 -19.30 -8.69 18.69
N ILE A 200 -18.04 -8.43 18.32
CA ILE A 200 -17.63 -7.11 17.81
C ILE A 200 -18.42 -6.76 16.55
N GLY A 201 -18.59 -7.72 15.63
CA GLY A 201 -19.38 -7.49 14.42
C GLY A 201 -20.85 -7.18 14.71
N GLN A 202 -21.50 -7.93 15.61
CA GLN A 202 -22.86 -7.66 16.05
C GLN A 202 -22.99 -6.29 16.73
N PHE A 203 -22.02 -5.92 17.59
CA PHE A 203 -21.99 -4.61 18.21
C PHE A 203 -21.91 -3.49 17.16
N VAL A 204 -21.05 -3.64 16.16
CA VAL A 204 -20.91 -2.68 15.06
C VAL A 204 -22.19 -2.64 14.21
N GLU A 205 -22.80 -3.78 13.91
CA GLU A 205 -24.07 -3.86 13.16
C GLU A 205 -25.19 -3.11 13.89
N VAL A 206 -25.41 -3.42 15.17
CA VAL A 206 -26.46 -2.78 15.99
C VAL A 206 -26.20 -1.28 16.16
N ALA A 207 -24.96 -0.90 16.48
CA ALA A 207 -24.60 0.50 16.70
C ALA A 207 -24.63 1.32 15.40
N SER A 208 -24.34 0.69 14.25
CA SER A 208 -24.44 1.36 12.95
C SER A 208 -25.87 1.45 12.42
N ALA A 209 -26.83 0.70 13.01
CA ALA A 209 -28.23 0.66 12.60
C ALA A 209 -28.40 0.39 11.10
N GLY A 210 -27.52 -0.45 10.53
CA GLY A 210 -27.48 -0.76 9.10
C GLY A 210 -26.85 0.32 8.20
N ASN A 211 -26.36 1.43 8.77
CA ASN A 211 -25.66 2.46 8.00
C ASN A 211 -24.21 2.04 7.73
N LEU A 212 -23.93 1.74 6.47
CA LEU A 212 -22.62 1.30 6.01
C LEU A 212 -21.48 2.30 6.34
N ILE A 213 -21.71 3.60 6.18
CA ILE A 213 -20.68 4.61 6.44
C ILE A 213 -20.36 4.67 7.93
N LEU A 214 -21.40 4.62 8.78
CA LEU A 214 -21.23 4.61 10.22
C LEU A 214 -20.48 3.36 10.68
N MET A 215 -20.80 2.19 10.13
CA MET A 215 -20.07 0.94 10.36
C MET A 215 -18.59 1.09 10.02
N LEU A 216 -18.25 1.58 8.82
CA LEU A 216 -16.85 1.78 8.41
C LEU A 216 -16.12 2.79 9.31
N VAL A 217 -16.78 3.87 9.73
CA VAL A 217 -16.20 4.84 10.68
C VAL A 217 -15.95 4.19 12.04
N MET A 218 -16.88 3.37 12.54
CA MET A 218 -16.68 2.64 13.80
C MET A 218 -15.50 1.68 13.70
N VAL A 219 -15.43 0.90 12.61
CA VAL A 219 -14.29 -0.01 12.39
C VAL A 219 -12.99 0.77 12.26
N ALA A 220 -12.96 1.90 11.55
CA ALA A 220 -11.79 2.76 11.46
C ALA A 220 -11.29 3.23 12.84
N VAL A 221 -12.21 3.68 13.71
CA VAL A 221 -11.89 4.10 15.08
C VAL A 221 -11.38 2.91 15.91
N MET A 222 -12.03 1.75 15.81
CA MET A 222 -11.56 0.54 16.50
C MET A 222 -10.18 0.09 16.00
N SER A 223 -9.93 0.13 14.68
CA SER A 223 -8.63 -0.15 14.08
C SER A 223 -7.54 0.82 14.58
N LEU A 224 -7.85 2.12 14.69
CA LEU A 224 -6.93 3.11 15.26
C LEU A 224 -6.60 2.78 16.72
N ILE A 225 -7.61 2.52 17.55
CA ILE A 225 -7.42 2.22 18.98
C ILE A 225 -6.61 0.94 19.17
N LEU A 226 -6.95 -0.12 18.42
CA LEU A 226 -6.24 -1.41 18.48
C LEU A 226 -4.79 -1.30 18.00
N GLY A 227 -4.52 -0.41 17.02
CA GLY A 227 -3.18 -0.24 16.45
C GLY A 227 -2.24 0.61 17.30
N MET A 228 -2.76 1.46 18.19
CA MET A 228 -1.95 2.37 19.00
C MET A 228 -0.96 1.61 19.89
N GLY A 229 0.34 1.90 19.71
CA GLY A 229 1.41 1.37 20.55
C GLY A 229 1.98 0.02 20.11
N LEU A 230 1.57 -0.49 18.95
CA LEU A 230 2.11 -1.71 18.34
C LEU A 230 3.03 -1.35 17.16
N PRO A 231 4.15 -2.07 16.94
CA PRO A 231 4.92 -1.93 15.70
C PRO A 231 4.04 -2.20 14.48
N THR A 232 4.18 -1.42 13.40
CA THR A 232 3.37 -1.49 12.16
C THR A 232 3.06 -2.92 11.68
N THR A 233 4.05 -3.81 11.67
CA THR A 233 3.88 -5.23 11.28
C THR A 233 2.94 -5.97 12.23
N ALA A 234 3.14 -5.85 13.54
CA ALA A 234 2.32 -6.52 14.55
C ALA A 234 0.91 -5.91 14.61
N ASN A 235 0.82 -4.58 14.48
CA ASN A 235 -0.42 -3.84 14.36
C ASN A 235 -1.27 -4.39 13.21
N TYR A 236 -0.71 -4.51 12.00
CA TYR A 236 -1.45 -5.07 10.87
C TYR A 236 -1.95 -6.49 11.15
N ILE A 237 -1.15 -7.35 11.77
CA ILE A 237 -1.57 -8.73 12.11
C ILE A 237 -2.75 -8.72 13.07
N VAL A 238 -2.74 -7.89 14.12
CA VAL A 238 -3.83 -7.77 15.09
C VAL A 238 -5.08 -7.17 14.45
N VAL A 239 -4.94 -6.01 13.78
CA VAL A 239 -6.10 -5.29 13.26
C VAL A 239 -6.74 -6.05 12.10
N SER A 240 -5.95 -6.63 11.18
CA SER A 240 -6.52 -7.37 10.04
C SER A 240 -7.23 -8.65 10.45
N SER A 241 -6.69 -9.40 11.42
CA SER A 241 -7.33 -10.63 11.89
C SER A 241 -8.63 -10.38 12.67
N LEU A 242 -8.76 -9.22 13.32
CA LEU A 242 -9.95 -8.90 14.11
C LEU A 242 -10.99 -8.08 13.33
N MET A 243 -10.56 -7.06 12.59
CA MET A 243 -11.45 -6.06 11.98
C MET A 243 -11.82 -6.38 10.53
N ALA A 244 -10.94 -7.05 9.76
CA ALA A 244 -11.28 -7.41 8.38
C ALA A 244 -12.50 -8.37 8.31
N PRO A 245 -12.61 -9.41 9.15
CA PRO A 245 -13.81 -10.24 9.19
C PRO A 245 -15.08 -9.46 9.54
N VAL A 246 -14.98 -8.45 10.41
CA VAL A 246 -16.12 -7.60 10.78
C VAL A 246 -16.63 -6.80 9.58
N ILE A 247 -15.73 -6.17 8.80
CA ILE A 247 -16.11 -5.45 7.58
C ILE A 247 -16.75 -6.39 6.56
N VAL A 248 -16.17 -7.59 6.36
CA VAL A 248 -16.71 -8.56 5.39
C VAL A 248 -18.08 -9.07 5.82
N MET A 249 -18.25 -9.42 7.10
CA MET A 249 -19.50 -9.96 7.63
C MET A 249 -20.63 -8.90 7.61
N VAL A 250 -20.39 -7.75 8.24
CA VAL A 250 -21.40 -6.69 8.38
C VAL A 250 -21.61 -5.97 7.04
N GLY A 251 -20.55 -5.85 6.22
CA GLY A 251 -20.64 -5.36 4.85
C GLY A 251 -21.55 -6.23 3.99
N ALA A 252 -21.33 -7.55 3.97
CA ALA A 252 -22.13 -8.46 3.16
C ALA A 252 -23.62 -8.48 3.57
N GLN A 253 -23.93 -8.27 4.84
CA GLN A 253 -25.32 -8.12 5.32
C GLN A 253 -25.96 -6.81 4.82
N ASN A 254 -25.20 -5.72 4.79
CA ASN A 254 -25.68 -4.38 4.42
C ASN A 254 -25.45 -4.02 2.95
N GLY A 255 -25.31 -5.03 2.07
CA GLY A 255 -25.19 -4.79 0.64
C GLY A 255 -23.84 -4.19 0.20
N LEU A 256 -22.76 -4.39 0.95
CA LEU A 256 -21.39 -4.11 0.52
C LEU A 256 -20.64 -5.41 0.26
N ILE A 257 -20.30 -5.65 -1.00
CA ILE A 257 -19.37 -6.71 -1.39
C ILE A 257 -18.19 -6.02 -2.06
N VAL A 258 -17.00 -6.19 -1.49
CA VAL A 258 -15.77 -5.58 -1.98
C VAL A 258 -14.65 -6.62 -2.00
N PRO A 259 -13.67 -6.47 -2.90
CA PRO A 259 -12.49 -7.32 -2.92
C PRO A 259 -11.81 -7.33 -1.54
N LEU A 260 -11.37 -8.51 -1.09
CA LEU A 260 -10.70 -8.65 0.21
C LEU A 260 -9.46 -7.74 0.32
N VAL A 261 -8.77 -7.48 -0.79
CA VAL A 261 -7.64 -6.55 -0.83
C VAL A 261 -8.05 -5.15 -0.36
N ALA A 262 -9.23 -4.64 -0.75
CA ALA A 262 -9.73 -3.35 -0.30
C ALA A 262 -9.96 -3.33 1.22
N VAL A 263 -10.52 -4.40 1.77
CA VAL A 263 -10.73 -4.56 3.22
C VAL A 263 -9.39 -4.58 3.98
N HIS A 264 -8.42 -5.35 3.48
CA HIS A 264 -7.09 -5.43 4.07
C HIS A 264 -6.33 -4.12 3.97
N LEU A 265 -6.45 -3.37 2.86
CA LEU A 265 -5.90 -2.02 2.74
C LEU A 265 -6.60 -1.04 3.67
N PHE A 266 -7.92 -1.14 3.86
CA PHE A 266 -8.67 -0.30 4.79
C PHE A 266 -8.09 -0.40 6.20
N VAL A 267 -8.01 -1.62 6.73
CA VAL A 267 -7.50 -1.86 8.09
C VAL A 267 -6.00 -1.59 8.19
N PHE A 268 -5.22 -1.87 7.14
CA PHE A 268 -3.78 -1.58 7.11
C PHE A 268 -3.50 -0.08 7.22
N TYR A 269 -4.22 0.74 6.45
CA TYR A 269 -4.05 2.19 6.46
C TYR A 269 -4.46 2.82 7.80
N PHE A 270 -5.54 2.36 8.43
CA PHE A 270 -5.87 2.81 9.78
C PHE A 270 -4.89 2.28 10.84
N GLY A 271 -4.34 1.09 10.64
CA GLY A 271 -3.24 0.57 11.45
C GLY A 271 -2.04 1.50 11.42
N ILE A 272 -1.50 1.81 10.24
CA ILE A 272 -0.33 2.71 10.13
C ILE A 272 -0.64 4.14 10.59
N LEU A 273 -1.88 4.62 10.41
CA LEU A 273 -2.29 5.94 10.88
C LEU A 273 -2.35 6.00 12.41
N ALA A 274 -2.57 4.87 13.09
CA ALA A 274 -2.55 4.80 14.55
C ALA A 274 -1.19 5.22 15.14
N ASP A 275 -0.08 4.89 14.46
CA ASP A 275 1.27 5.25 14.89
C ASP A 275 1.59 6.74 14.73
N ASP A 276 0.92 7.44 13.80
CA ASP A 276 1.05 8.89 13.60
C ASP A 276 0.09 9.69 14.51
N THR A 277 -1.03 9.08 14.91
CA THR A 277 -2.08 9.74 15.69
C THR A 277 -1.62 10.04 17.13
N PRO A 278 -1.74 11.29 17.62
CA PRO A 278 -1.52 11.60 19.04
C PRO A 278 -2.46 10.77 19.94
N PRO A 279 -1.99 10.22 21.07
CA PRO A 279 -0.77 10.57 21.80
C PRO A 279 0.49 9.76 21.43
N VAL A 280 0.43 8.81 20.49
CA VAL A 280 1.53 7.86 20.24
C VAL A 280 2.63 8.46 19.35
N GLY A 281 2.29 8.93 18.15
CA GLY A 281 3.09 9.80 17.26
C GLY A 281 4.63 9.77 17.39
N LEU A 282 5.30 8.61 17.33
CA LEU A 282 6.75 8.50 17.61
C LEU A 282 7.62 9.44 16.76
N ALA A 283 7.25 9.62 15.50
CA ALA A 283 7.90 10.56 14.59
C ALA A 283 7.75 12.02 15.06
N ALA A 284 6.60 12.39 15.62
CA ALA A 284 6.36 13.70 16.20
C ALA A 284 7.20 13.94 17.46
N PHE A 285 7.42 12.92 18.30
CA PHE A 285 8.35 13.01 19.43
C PHE A 285 9.79 13.26 18.97
N ALA A 286 10.25 12.53 17.94
CA ALA A 286 11.58 12.75 17.38
C ALA A 286 11.72 14.14 16.73
N ALA A 287 10.72 14.57 15.96
CA ALA A 287 10.69 15.89 15.34
C ALA A 287 10.64 17.02 16.39
N ALA A 288 9.90 16.82 17.49
CA ALA A 288 9.86 17.76 18.61
C ALA A 288 11.20 17.84 19.34
N ALA A 289 11.93 16.72 19.50
CA ALA A 289 13.27 16.73 20.07
C ALA A 289 14.28 17.52 19.21
N ILE A 290 14.17 17.43 17.89
CA ILE A 290 15.03 18.19 16.96
C ILE A 290 14.65 19.68 16.95
N SER A 291 13.36 19.99 16.87
CA SER A 291 12.85 21.37 16.78
C SER A 291 12.74 22.09 18.12
N ARG A 292 12.96 21.37 19.24
CA ARG A 292 12.71 21.82 20.62
C ARG A 292 11.26 22.27 20.85
N GLY A 293 10.32 21.64 20.16
CA GLY A 293 8.88 21.87 20.28
C GLY A 293 8.20 20.95 21.29
N ASP A 294 6.91 21.17 21.52
CA ASP A 294 6.07 20.24 22.28
C ASP A 294 5.68 19.03 21.39
N PRO A 295 5.91 17.78 21.84
CA PRO A 295 5.61 16.58 21.04
C PRO A 295 4.16 16.44 20.63
N ILE A 296 3.21 16.75 21.53
CA ILE A 296 1.78 16.60 21.25
C ILE A 296 1.32 17.64 20.24
N ARG A 297 1.73 18.91 20.38
CA ARG A 297 1.45 19.96 19.39
C ARG A 297 2.08 19.65 18.04
N THR A 298 3.30 19.10 18.04
CA THR A 298 3.99 18.66 16.82
C THR A 298 3.21 17.53 16.15
N GLY A 299 2.71 16.57 16.94
CA GLY A 299 1.90 15.45 16.47
C GLY A 299 0.55 15.90 15.91
N ILE A 300 -0.18 16.77 16.62
CA ILE A 300 -1.46 17.33 16.12
C ILE A 300 -1.24 18.06 14.79
N GLN A 301 -0.16 18.85 14.69
CA GLN A 301 0.16 19.57 13.46
C GLN A 301 0.54 18.63 12.32
N GLY A 302 1.33 17.58 12.60
CA GLY A 302 1.71 16.54 11.65
C GLY A 302 0.51 15.74 11.15
N PHE A 303 -0.30 15.24 12.07
CA PHE A 303 -1.54 14.51 11.77
C PHE A 303 -2.52 15.35 10.95
N SER A 304 -2.64 16.66 11.23
CA SER A 304 -3.45 17.57 10.41
C SER A 304 -2.93 17.71 8.97
N TYR A 305 -1.64 17.48 8.71
CA TYR A 305 -1.10 17.43 7.36
C TYR A 305 -1.36 16.06 6.69
N ASP A 306 -1.33 14.98 7.47
CA ASP A 306 -1.52 13.64 6.93
C ASP A 306 -2.98 13.17 6.86
N ILE A 307 -3.94 13.84 7.49
CA ILE A 307 -5.36 13.43 7.57
C ILE A 307 -6.01 13.02 6.23
N ARG A 308 -5.46 13.46 5.09
CA ARG A 308 -5.82 12.95 3.75
C ARG A 308 -5.69 11.43 3.59
N THR A 309 -4.75 10.80 4.28
CA THR A 309 -4.55 9.35 4.29
C THR A 309 -5.70 8.63 4.97
N ALA A 310 -6.46 9.29 5.86
CA ALA A 310 -7.65 8.71 6.50
C ALA A 310 -8.84 8.53 5.55
N VAL A 311 -8.90 9.28 4.44
CA VAL A 311 -10.00 9.15 3.47
C VAL A 311 -9.76 8.02 2.48
N LEU A 312 -8.50 7.75 2.15
CA LEU A 312 -8.11 6.75 1.16
C LEU A 312 -8.65 5.32 1.44
N PRO A 313 -8.66 4.82 2.69
CA PRO A 313 -9.34 3.59 3.07
C PRO A 313 -10.79 3.51 2.59
N PHE A 314 -11.59 4.55 2.83
CA PHE A 314 -12.98 4.59 2.40
C PHE A 314 -13.09 4.55 0.88
N MET A 315 -12.16 5.21 0.17
CA MET A 315 -12.13 5.15 -1.29
C MET A 315 -11.88 3.75 -1.81
N PHE A 316 -10.98 2.97 -1.20
CA PHE A 316 -10.74 1.59 -1.61
C PHE A 316 -11.98 0.70 -1.49
N ILE A 317 -12.87 1.01 -0.53
CA ILE A 317 -14.13 0.30 -0.32
C ILE A 317 -15.21 0.75 -1.31
N PHE A 318 -15.31 2.05 -1.59
CA PHE A 318 -16.37 2.59 -2.46
C PHE A 318 -16.00 2.69 -3.94
N ASN A 319 -14.71 2.62 -4.28
CA ASN A 319 -14.18 2.74 -5.63
C ASN A 319 -12.94 1.85 -5.77
N THR A 320 -13.14 0.62 -6.21
CA THR A 320 -12.08 -0.37 -6.39
C THR A 320 -11.22 -0.09 -7.62
N ASP A 321 -11.64 0.79 -8.51
CA ASP A 321 -10.87 1.14 -9.72
C ASP A 321 -9.58 1.86 -9.36
N ILE A 322 -9.55 2.54 -8.21
CA ILE A 322 -8.33 3.15 -7.63
C ILE A 322 -7.27 2.07 -7.34
N LEU A 323 -7.70 0.83 -7.10
CA LEU A 323 -6.82 -0.33 -6.92
C LEU A 323 -6.43 -0.99 -8.25
N LEU A 324 -6.88 -0.45 -9.38
CA LEU A 324 -6.66 -0.98 -10.74
C LEU A 324 -7.15 -2.42 -10.91
N ILE A 325 -8.22 -2.80 -10.19
CA ILE A 325 -8.87 -4.11 -10.29
C ILE A 325 -9.87 -4.07 -11.44
N ASP A 326 -9.72 -4.95 -12.42
CA ASP A 326 -10.61 -5.06 -13.59
C ASP A 326 -10.72 -3.78 -14.46
N VAL A 327 -9.68 -2.94 -14.45
CA VAL A 327 -9.65 -1.64 -15.14
C VAL A 327 -8.85 -1.73 -16.46
N THR A 328 -9.38 -1.18 -17.56
CA THR A 328 -8.63 -1.09 -18.82
C THR A 328 -7.52 -0.03 -18.73
N PHE A 329 -6.57 0.00 -19.67
CA PHE A 329 -5.50 1.00 -19.64
C PHE A 329 -6.04 2.45 -19.69
N LEU A 330 -7.04 2.70 -20.52
CA LEU A 330 -7.64 4.04 -20.65
C LEU A 330 -8.36 4.44 -19.36
N ASP A 331 -9.15 3.53 -18.80
CA ASP A 331 -9.85 3.74 -17.54
C ASP A 331 -8.85 4.00 -16.41
N GLY A 332 -7.74 3.26 -16.38
CA GLY A 332 -6.67 3.44 -15.39
C GLY A 332 -6.02 4.83 -15.46
N VAL A 333 -5.83 5.37 -16.66
CA VAL A 333 -5.34 6.75 -16.85
C VAL A 333 -6.38 7.76 -16.35
N ILE A 334 -7.67 7.54 -16.64
CA ILE A 334 -8.76 8.41 -16.18
C ILE A 334 -8.83 8.39 -14.65
N VAL A 335 -8.84 7.21 -14.04
CA VAL A 335 -8.85 7.01 -12.58
C VAL A 335 -7.63 7.66 -11.95
N PHE A 336 -6.45 7.54 -12.54
CA PHE A 336 -5.23 8.20 -12.05
C PHE A 336 -5.38 9.72 -12.05
N ILE A 337 -5.80 10.32 -13.17
CA ILE A 337 -5.99 11.78 -13.28
C ILE A 337 -7.06 12.24 -12.29
N ALA A 338 -8.18 11.51 -12.21
CA ALA A 338 -9.29 11.83 -11.33
C ALA A 338 -8.89 11.74 -9.85
N SER A 339 -8.14 10.70 -9.47
CA SER A 339 -7.65 10.50 -8.11
C SER A 339 -6.64 11.56 -7.70
N VAL A 340 -5.72 11.94 -8.60
CA VAL A 340 -4.76 13.03 -8.35
C VAL A 340 -5.49 14.36 -8.18
N ALA A 341 -6.41 14.70 -9.07
CA ALA A 341 -7.19 15.93 -8.98
C ALA A 341 -8.09 15.97 -7.74
N GLY A 342 -8.79 14.86 -7.43
CA GLY A 342 -9.61 14.71 -6.24
C GLY A 342 -8.79 14.85 -4.95
N MET A 343 -7.60 14.25 -4.91
CA MET A 343 -6.70 14.33 -3.76
C MET A 343 -6.14 15.74 -3.57
N LEU A 344 -5.80 16.44 -4.67
CA LEU A 344 -5.38 17.84 -4.62
C LEU A 344 -6.52 18.74 -4.13
N ALA A 345 -7.75 18.53 -4.59
CA ALA A 345 -8.93 19.26 -4.12
C ALA A 345 -9.18 19.01 -2.62
N PHE A 346 -9.12 17.74 -2.18
CA PHE A 346 -9.27 17.37 -0.77
C PHE A 346 -8.19 18.03 0.11
N CYS A 347 -6.92 17.92 -0.29
CA CYS A 347 -5.81 18.54 0.43
C CYS A 347 -5.99 20.05 0.52
N SER A 348 -6.36 20.69 -0.59
CA SER A 348 -6.57 22.15 -0.65
C SER A 348 -7.72 22.59 0.25
N ALA A 349 -8.79 21.80 0.33
CA ALA A 349 -9.93 22.07 1.18
C ALA A 349 -9.56 22.01 2.67
N VAL A 350 -8.92 20.91 3.09
CA VAL A 350 -8.54 20.64 4.49
C VAL A 350 -7.46 21.60 4.97
N GLN A 351 -6.45 21.88 4.15
CA GLN A 351 -5.39 22.85 4.48
C GLN A 351 -5.85 24.30 4.32
N HIS A 352 -7.06 24.53 3.79
CA HIS A 352 -7.64 25.85 3.55
C HIS A 352 -6.74 26.75 2.67
N TYR A 353 -6.00 26.12 1.76
CA TYR A 353 -4.99 26.78 0.93
C TYR A 353 -4.74 25.99 -0.35
N MET A 354 -4.77 26.67 -1.51
CA MET A 354 -4.31 26.09 -2.79
C MET A 354 -3.19 26.94 -3.39
N PHE A 355 -3.54 28.08 -3.96
CA PHE A 355 -2.60 29.13 -4.37
C PHE A 355 -2.68 30.36 -3.48
N VAL A 356 -3.90 30.63 -3.02
CA VAL A 356 -4.25 31.63 -2.01
C VAL A 356 -5.04 30.92 -0.91
N ARG A 357 -5.24 31.63 0.21
CA ARG A 357 -6.11 31.15 1.27
C ARG A 357 -7.54 31.01 0.74
N ASN A 358 -8.08 29.82 0.82
CA ASN A 358 -9.42 29.52 0.31
C ASN A 358 -10.46 30.23 1.20
N ARG A 359 -11.61 30.60 0.66
CA ARG A 359 -12.79 30.95 1.47
C ARG A 359 -13.45 29.66 1.96
N ILE A 360 -14.24 29.74 3.04
CA ILE A 360 -14.91 28.55 3.61
C ILE A 360 -15.80 27.86 2.56
N TRP A 361 -16.53 28.64 1.76
CA TRP A 361 -17.36 28.11 0.68
C TRP A 361 -16.55 27.46 -0.46
N GLU A 362 -15.36 27.99 -0.76
CA GLU A 362 -14.44 27.38 -1.73
C GLU A 362 -13.90 26.05 -1.19
N SER A 363 -13.53 25.99 0.10
CA SER A 363 -13.17 24.73 0.77
C SER A 363 -14.31 23.71 0.72
N LEU A 364 -15.56 24.13 0.99
CA LEU A 364 -16.73 23.24 0.90
C LEU A 364 -16.96 22.74 -0.52
N LEU A 365 -16.85 23.62 -1.52
CA LEU A 365 -16.97 23.25 -2.93
C LEU A 365 -15.86 22.26 -3.35
N LEU A 366 -14.62 22.48 -2.90
CA LEU A 366 -13.51 21.57 -3.13
C LEU A 366 -13.72 20.20 -2.47
N LEU A 367 -14.36 20.13 -1.29
CA LEU A 367 -14.76 18.86 -0.68
C LEU A 367 -15.83 18.14 -1.51
N VAL A 368 -16.81 18.87 -2.06
CA VAL A 368 -17.82 18.28 -2.94
C VAL A 368 -17.20 17.78 -4.24
N ILE A 369 -16.26 18.52 -4.83
CA ILE A 369 -15.51 18.09 -6.01
C ILE A 369 -14.71 16.82 -5.68
N ALA A 370 -13.94 16.83 -4.59
CA ALA A 370 -13.17 15.67 -4.17
C ALA A 370 -14.07 14.44 -3.98
N PHE A 371 -15.18 14.58 -3.25
CA PHE A 371 -16.16 13.52 -3.05
C PHE A 371 -16.73 12.99 -4.38
N SER A 372 -17.06 13.89 -5.31
CA SER A 372 -17.61 13.52 -6.61
C SER A 372 -16.59 12.79 -7.50
N MET A 373 -15.30 13.13 -7.39
CA MET A 373 -14.23 12.46 -8.14
C MET A 373 -13.87 11.10 -7.55
N PHE A 374 -13.93 10.95 -6.22
CA PHE A 374 -13.62 9.68 -5.57
C PHE A 374 -14.78 8.69 -5.60
N ARG A 375 -16.03 9.18 -5.56
CA ARG A 375 -17.24 8.36 -5.59
C ARG A 375 -18.20 8.87 -6.67
N PRO A 376 -17.84 8.73 -7.96
CA PRO A 376 -18.72 9.14 -9.06
C PRO A 376 -20.05 8.37 -9.04
N ASP A 377 -20.02 7.10 -8.62
CA ASP A 377 -21.18 6.20 -8.55
C ASP A 377 -22.33 6.79 -7.75
N PHE A 378 -22.03 7.52 -6.66
CA PHE A 378 -23.06 8.20 -5.87
C PHE A 378 -23.96 9.10 -6.71
N TRP A 379 -23.41 9.75 -7.74
CA TRP A 379 -24.17 10.58 -8.66
C TRP A 379 -24.77 9.77 -9.81
N GLN A 380 -24.02 8.80 -10.35
CA GLN A 380 -24.45 7.98 -11.47
C GLN A 380 -25.63 7.07 -11.11
N ASP A 381 -25.63 6.48 -9.91
CA ASP A 381 -26.67 5.58 -9.38
C ASP A 381 -28.04 6.27 -9.28
N ARG A 382 -28.07 7.61 -9.20
CA ARG A 382 -29.32 8.39 -9.21
C ARG A 382 -29.93 8.55 -10.60
N VAL A 383 -29.10 8.43 -11.64
CA VAL A 383 -29.50 8.59 -13.04
C VAL A 383 -29.80 7.23 -13.65
N SER A 384 -28.96 6.24 -13.38
CA SER A 384 -29.12 4.86 -13.81
C SER A 384 -28.96 3.93 -12.60
N PRO A 385 -29.92 3.04 -12.32
CA PRO A 385 -29.75 2.05 -11.26
C PRO A 385 -28.48 1.21 -11.50
N PRO A 386 -27.67 0.94 -10.46
CA PRO A 386 -26.45 0.17 -10.60
C PRO A 386 -26.71 -1.32 -10.90
N TYR A 387 -27.89 -1.83 -10.51
CA TYR A 387 -28.27 -3.23 -10.68
C TYR A 387 -29.65 -3.33 -11.31
N ILE A 388 -29.81 -4.34 -12.15
CA ILE A 388 -31.12 -4.82 -12.60
C ILE A 388 -31.52 -5.93 -11.64
N GLU A 389 -32.53 -5.69 -10.82
CA GLU A 389 -33.04 -6.69 -9.88
C GLU A 389 -33.89 -7.73 -10.62
N ILE A 390 -33.48 -8.99 -10.54
CA ILE A 390 -34.18 -10.12 -11.16
C ILE A 390 -34.73 -11.01 -10.04
N PRO A 391 -36.03 -11.35 -10.04
CA PRO A 391 -36.60 -12.30 -9.10
C PRO A 391 -35.91 -13.68 -9.19
N GLY A 392 -35.62 -14.30 -8.05
CA GLY A 392 -34.86 -15.56 -7.99
C GLY A 392 -35.42 -16.72 -8.83
N HIS A 393 -36.75 -16.77 -9.03
CA HIS A 393 -37.40 -17.80 -9.84
C HIS A 393 -37.22 -17.61 -11.36
N GLU A 394 -36.84 -16.40 -11.82
CA GLU A 394 -36.56 -16.11 -13.23
C GLU A 394 -35.09 -16.31 -13.60
N VAL A 395 -34.22 -16.64 -12.65
CA VAL A 395 -32.77 -16.74 -12.89
C VAL A 395 -32.45 -17.82 -13.93
N LEU A 396 -33.10 -18.99 -13.84
CA LEU A 396 -32.90 -20.11 -14.79
C LEU A 396 -33.36 -19.78 -16.22
N SER A 397 -34.47 -19.06 -16.37
CA SER A 397 -34.98 -18.71 -17.71
C SER A 397 -34.14 -17.63 -18.39
N ARG A 398 -33.45 -16.79 -17.62
CA ARG A 398 -32.55 -15.72 -18.13
C ARG A 398 -31.12 -16.19 -18.36
N LEU A 399 -30.68 -17.28 -17.74
CA LEU A 399 -29.35 -17.89 -17.94
C LEU A 399 -29.11 -18.45 -19.34
N GLY A 400 -30.18 -18.67 -20.13
CA GLY A 400 -30.13 -19.11 -21.52
C GLY A 400 -30.59 -18.08 -22.56
N ASP A 401 -30.84 -16.83 -22.15
CA ASP A 401 -31.27 -15.75 -23.03
C ASP A 401 -30.06 -14.87 -23.43
N ASP A 402 -29.89 -14.61 -24.73
CA ASP A 402 -28.85 -13.74 -25.32
C ASP A 402 -29.35 -12.28 -25.47
N GLY A 403 -30.53 -11.95 -24.95
CA GLY A 403 -31.10 -10.60 -24.99
C GLY A 403 -30.28 -9.54 -24.22
N PRO A 404 -30.64 -8.24 -24.33
CA PRO A 404 -29.92 -7.14 -23.67
C PRO A 404 -29.93 -7.19 -22.13
N ASN A 405 -30.79 -8.02 -21.53
CA ASN A 405 -30.84 -8.31 -20.09
C ASN A 405 -30.65 -9.82 -19.81
N GLY A 406 -30.06 -10.55 -20.76
CA GLY A 406 -29.77 -11.97 -20.68
C GLY A 406 -28.46 -12.24 -19.93
N LEU A 407 -28.38 -13.40 -19.26
CA LEU A 407 -27.24 -13.80 -18.43
C LEU A 407 -26.30 -14.79 -19.16
N ALA A 408 -26.31 -14.75 -20.50
CA ALA A 408 -25.44 -15.58 -21.32
C ALA A 408 -23.97 -15.10 -21.26
N GLY A 409 -23.03 -16.05 -21.14
CA GLY A 409 -21.57 -15.80 -21.05
C GLY A 409 -21.04 -15.60 -19.62
N ASP A 410 -19.72 -15.44 -19.48
CA ASP A 410 -19.05 -15.23 -18.18
C ASP A 410 -19.56 -13.95 -17.51
N GLN A 411 -20.35 -14.10 -16.45
CA GLN A 411 -20.91 -12.97 -15.71
C GLN A 411 -20.76 -13.17 -14.21
N ARG A 412 -20.54 -12.06 -13.50
CA ARG A 412 -20.57 -12.00 -12.03
C ARG A 412 -21.97 -11.63 -11.59
N LEU A 413 -22.70 -12.59 -11.03
CA LEU A 413 -24.08 -12.40 -10.59
C LEU A 413 -24.10 -12.12 -9.09
N ARG A 414 -24.72 -11.00 -8.71
CA ARG A 414 -24.91 -10.65 -7.30
C ARG A 414 -26.22 -11.24 -6.81
N VAL A 415 -26.14 -12.14 -5.83
CA VAL A 415 -27.31 -12.80 -5.23
C VAL A 415 -27.52 -12.30 -3.82
N GLN A 416 -28.76 -11.91 -3.53
CA GLN A 416 -29.22 -11.65 -2.17
C GLN A 416 -30.01 -12.88 -1.70
N LEU A 417 -29.46 -13.57 -0.71
CA LEU A 417 -30.09 -14.71 -0.05
C LEU A 417 -30.82 -14.19 1.20
N SER A 418 -32.08 -14.56 1.36
CA SER A 418 -32.89 -14.23 2.54
C SER A 418 -33.48 -15.50 3.11
N GLY A 419 -33.29 -15.75 4.41
CA GLY A 419 -33.81 -16.94 5.07
C GLY A 419 -33.80 -16.80 6.60
N PRO A 420 -34.50 -17.68 7.33
CA PRO A 420 -34.46 -17.70 8.78
C PRO A 420 -33.03 -18.00 9.27
N ASP A 421 -32.66 -17.40 10.40
CA ASP A 421 -31.44 -17.73 11.11
C ASP A 421 -31.47 -19.21 11.53
N PHE A 422 -30.31 -19.84 11.54
CA PHE A 422 -30.20 -21.24 11.93
C PHE A 422 -30.59 -21.45 13.40
N ASP A 423 -30.23 -20.49 14.25
CA ASP A 423 -30.47 -20.54 15.70
C ASP A 423 -31.81 -19.88 16.11
N ASP A 424 -32.39 -19.01 15.29
CA ASP A 424 -33.64 -18.29 15.56
C ASP A 424 -34.52 -18.21 14.30
N ALA A 425 -35.55 -19.05 14.25
CA ALA A 425 -36.45 -19.15 13.11
C ALA A 425 -37.27 -17.87 12.85
N ASP A 426 -37.44 -17.01 13.85
CA ASP A 426 -38.19 -15.75 13.72
C ASP A 426 -37.31 -14.61 13.18
N ARG A 427 -35.98 -14.78 13.20
CA ARG A 427 -35.02 -13.81 12.69
C ARG A 427 -34.70 -14.10 11.23
N ILE A 428 -35.14 -13.25 10.32
CA ILE A 428 -34.74 -13.35 8.90
C ILE A 428 -33.37 -12.68 8.71
N LEU A 429 -32.39 -13.45 8.26
CA LEU A 429 -31.09 -12.95 7.86
C LEU A 429 -31.04 -12.72 6.35
N GLN A 430 -30.39 -11.62 5.96
CA GLN A 430 -30.05 -11.33 4.58
C GLN A 430 -28.55 -11.41 4.39
N ARG A 431 -28.12 -12.07 3.30
CA ARG A 431 -26.71 -12.20 2.94
C ARG A 431 -26.53 -11.98 1.47
N ASN A 432 -25.62 -11.08 1.11
CA ASN A 432 -25.25 -10.84 -0.28
C ASN A 432 -23.99 -11.65 -0.62
N ALA A 433 -23.99 -12.28 -1.80
CA ALA A 433 -22.86 -13.01 -2.35
C ALA A 433 -22.67 -12.67 -3.83
N ILE A 434 -21.45 -12.86 -4.34
CA ILE A 434 -21.16 -12.83 -5.78
C ILE A 434 -20.94 -14.27 -6.23
N LEU A 435 -21.62 -14.65 -7.30
CA LEU A 435 -21.44 -15.91 -8.00
C LEU A 435 -20.71 -15.63 -9.30
N GLU A 436 -19.65 -16.39 -9.56
CA GLU A 436 -18.98 -16.37 -10.85
C GLU A 436 -19.55 -17.52 -11.68
N LEU A 437 -20.18 -17.19 -12.81
CA LEU A 437 -20.85 -18.17 -13.66
C LEU A 437 -20.02 -18.42 -14.90
N ASP A 438 -19.41 -19.61 -15.01
CA ASP A 438 -18.66 -20.04 -16.20
C ASP A 438 -19.61 -20.18 -17.40
N GLY A 439 -19.35 -19.47 -18.48
CA GLY A 439 -20.16 -19.46 -19.70
C GLY A 439 -20.10 -20.76 -20.51
N ALA A 440 -19.19 -21.69 -20.21
CA ALA A 440 -19.01 -22.93 -20.97
C ALA A 440 -20.01 -24.05 -20.60
N LEU A 441 -20.77 -23.91 -19.51
CA LEU A 441 -21.65 -24.94 -18.97
C LEU A 441 -23.13 -24.64 -19.21
N THR A 442 -23.99 -25.67 -19.12
CA THR A 442 -25.46 -25.50 -19.16
C THR A 442 -25.95 -24.77 -17.91
N ALA A 443 -27.04 -24.00 -18.02
CA ALA A 443 -27.57 -23.12 -16.96
C ALA A 443 -27.64 -23.76 -15.56
N ASP A 444 -28.09 -25.02 -15.46
CA ASP A 444 -28.16 -25.77 -14.20
C ASP A 444 -26.77 -26.09 -13.64
N MET A 445 -25.84 -26.54 -14.50
CA MET A 445 -24.46 -26.84 -14.12
C MET A 445 -23.68 -25.58 -13.73
N ARG A 446 -24.03 -24.42 -14.30
CA ARG A 446 -23.44 -23.11 -13.93
C ARG A 446 -23.80 -22.73 -12.49
N LEU A 447 -25.07 -22.90 -12.11
CA LEU A 447 -25.55 -22.60 -10.76
C LEU A 447 -25.02 -23.61 -9.74
N GLU A 448 -25.00 -24.90 -10.08
CA GLU A 448 -24.50 -25.95 -9.21
C GLU A 448 -22.98 -25.80 -8.95
N GLN A 449 -22.18 -25.49 -9.98
CA GLN A 449 -20.76 -25.19 -9.82
C GLN A 449 -20.52 -23.92 -8.99
N ALA A 450 -21.38 -22.92 -9.13
CA ALA A 450 -21.35 -21.71 -8.30
C ALA A 450 -21.83 -21.95 -6.85
N GLY A 451 -22.24 -23.17 -6.50
CA GLY A 451 -22.63 -23.58 -5.15
C GLY A 451 -24.10 -23.31 -4.80
N LEU A 452 -24.94 -23.01 -5.79
CA LEU A 452 -26.38 -22.79 -5.64
C LEU A 452 -27.14 -24.01 -6.17
N MET A 453 -27.49 -24.92 -5.26
CA MET A 453 -28.40 -26.03 -5.56
C MET A 453 -29.84 -25.56 -5.33
N LEU A 454 -30.59 -25.39 -6.42
CA LEU A 454 -32.02 -25.10 -6.37
C LEU A 454 -32.77 -26.44 -6.49
N ASP A 455 -33.28 -26.96 -5.37
CA ASP A 455 -34.32 -27.99 -5.41
C ASP A 455 -35.63 -27.30 -5.80
N ILE A 456 -36.00 -27.40 -7.08
CA ILE A 456 -37.27 -26.88 -7.61
C ILE A 456 -38.29 -28.01 -7.69
#